data_AF-A0A7S4ADA4-F1
#
_entry.id   AF-A0A7S4ADA4-F1
#
_cell.length_a   1.000
_cell.length_b   1.000
_cell.length_c   1.000
_cell.angle_alpha   90.00
_cell.angle_beta   90.00
_cell.angle_gamma   90.00
#
_symmetry.space_group_name_H-M   'P 1'
#
loop_
_entity.id
_entity.type
_entity.pdbx_description
1 polymer ?
#
loop_
_entity_poly.entity_id
_entity_poly.type
_entity_poly.pdbx_seq_one_letter_code
_entity_poly.pdbx_strand_id
1 'polypeptide(L)'
;LSHFILSFFLPFDAHVVNIIMLSLMTKFGRVHRDSVGYELDEFGRHTKKYYECVYEDSYPYLFTITAVNVSMVFLALIQAWRARNLSTEFAESRYIAGSLGICVIVATLAIPILKIVSGNDPDATMFIVISLIFILAASTSCFIFIPKVMFFLRD
;
A
#
# COMPACT_ATOMS: atom_id res chain seq x y z
N LEU A 1 23.79 20.80 -1.66
CA LEU A 1 22.63 21.59 -1.15
C LEU A 1 21.35 21.33 -1.95
N SER A 2 21.33 21.57 -3.27
CA SER A 2 20.15 21.33 -4.14
C SER A 2 19.57 19.91 -4.05
N HIS A 3 20.40 18.86 -4.17
CA HIS A 3 19.94 17.47 -4.00
C HIS A 3 19.39 17.13 -2.61
N PHE A 4 19.81 17.86 -1.57
CA PHE A 4 19.41 17.60 -0.19
C PHE A 4 18.06 18.25 0.13
N ILE A 5 17.86 19.50 -0.34
CA ILE A 5 16.58 20.22 -0.24
C ILE A 5 15.49 19.49 -1.04
N LEU A 6 15.83 19.02 -2.25
CA LEU A 6 14.90 18.26 -3.09
C LEU A 6 14.45 16.96 -2.41
N SER A 7 15.38 16.24 -1.78
CA SER A 7 15.08 14.97 -1.08
C SER A 7 14.23 15.15 0.18
N PHE A 8 14.25 16.33 0.79
CA PHE A 8 13.50 16.64 2.01
C PHE A 8 12.08 17.16 1.73
N PHE A 9 11.89 18.00 0.71
CA PHE A 9 10.57 18.56 0.35
C PHE A 9 9.71 17.61 -0.48
N LEU A 10 10.31 16.82 -1.38
CA LEU A 10 9.60 15.85 -2.23
C LEU A 10 8.56 14.96 -1.50
N PRO A 11 8.85 14.36 -0.33
CA PRO A 11 7.86 13.54 0.37
C PRO A 11 6.66 14.34 0.89
N PHE A 12 6.88 15.57 1.39
CA PHE A 12 5.78 16.42 1.84
C PHE A 12 4.88 16.84 0.67
N ASP A 13 5.49 17.22 -0.45
CA ASP A 13 4.77 17.61 -1.65
C ASP A 13 3.97 16.42 -2.23
N ALA A 14 4.51 15.20 -2.18
CA ALA A 14 3.81 13.99 -2.63
C ALA A 14 2.55 13.67 -1.80
N HIS A 15 2.60 13.88 -0.48
CA HIS A 15 1.41 13.72 0.36
C HIS A 15 0.32 14.75 0.05
N VAL A 16 0.71 15.99 -0.25
CA VAL A 16 -0.23 17.04 -0.67
C VAL A 16 -0.91 16.67 -1.99
N VAL A 17 -0.16 16.16 -2.97
CA VAL A 17 -0.72 15.67 -4.24
C VAL A 17 -1.75 14.55 -4.01
N ASN A 18 -1.44 13.57 -3.15
CA ASN A 18 -2.37 12.48 -2.83
C ASN A 18 -3.67 13.01 -2.19
N ILE A 19 -3.57 13.94 -1.24
CA ILE A 19 -4.74 14.54 -0.57
C ILE A 19 -5.59 15.31 -1.59
N ILE A 20 -4.97 16.11 -2.46
CA ILE A 20 -5.68 16.86 -3.50
C ILE A 20 -6.38 15.91 -4.46
N MET A 21 -5.69 14.87 -4.96
CA MET A 21 -6.27 13.90 -5.90
C MET A 21 -7.44 13.14 -5.30
N LEU A 22 -7.34 12.68 -4.05
CA LEU A 22 -8.44 12.02 -3.34
C LEU A 22 -9.61 12.98 -3.09
N SER A 23 -9.33 14.23 -2.78
CA SER A 23 -10.37 15.26 -2.60
C SER A 23 -11.12 15.53 -3.90
N LEU A 24 -10.41 15.62 -5.03
CA LEU A 24 -10.99 15.77 -6.36
C LEU A 24 -11.81 14.53 -6.75
N MET A 25 -11.29 13.33 -6.51
CA MET A 25 -12.00 12.07 -6.76
C MET A 25 -13.30 11.98 -5.94
N THR A 26 -13.28 12.43 -4.69
CA THR A 26 -14.49 12.45 -3.83
C THR A 26 -15.52 13.49 -4.27
N LYS A 27 -15.06 14.64 -4.80
CA LYS A 27 -15.93 15.73 -5.26
C LYS A 27 -16.54 15.49 -6.64
N PHE A 28 -15.75 14.98 -7.57
CA PHE A 28 -16.12 14.85 -8.99
C PHE A 28 -16.42 13.41 -9.41
N GLY A 29 -15.87 12.41 -8.70
CA GLY A 29 -16.13 11.01 -8.96
C GLY A 29 -17.55 10.64 -8.54
N ARG A 30 -18.35 10.16 -9.49
CA ARG A 30 -19.66 9.58 -9.19
C ARG A 30 -19.46 8.18 -8.63
N VAL A 31 -19.77 8.02 -7.34
CA VAL A 31 -19.82 6.70 -6.71
C VAL A 31 -21.22 6.12 -6.94
N HIS A 32 -21.25 4.92 -7.51
CA HIS A 32 -22.48 4.15 -7.68
C HIS A 32 -22.30 2.76 -7.07
N ARG A 33 -23.42 2.15 -6.70
CA ARG A 33 -23.42 0.79 -6.15
C ARG A 33 -23.70 -0.17 -7.29
N ASP A 34 -22.77 -1.10 -7.52
CA ASP A 34 -22.95 -2.18 -8.47
C ASP A 34 -23.14 -3.51 -7.73
N SER A 35 -23.87 -4.46 -8.33
CA SER A 35 -24.09 -5.78 -7.75
C SER A 35 -23.13 -6.80 -8.36
N VAL A 36 -22.22 -7.32 -7.53
CA VAL A 36 -21.09 -8.18 -7.96
C VAL A 36 -21.50 -9.63 -8.20
N GLY A 37 -22.58 -10.09 -7.57
CA GLY A 37 -23.05 -11.45 -7.74
C GLY A 37 -24.11 -11.88 -6.73
N TYR A 38 -24.64 -13.09 -6.95
CA TYR A 38 -25.63 -13.73 -6.10
C TYR A 38 -25.12 -15.11 -5.67
N GLU A 39 -25.27 -15.42 -4.38
CA GLU A 39 -25.10 -16.78 -3.89
C GLU A 39 -26.41 -17.54 -4.08
N LEU A 40 -26.36 -18.69 -4.76
CA LEU A 40 -27.51 -19.58 -4.98
C LEU A 40 -27.48 -20.71 -3.95
N ASP A 41 -28.62 -21.04 -3.37
CA ASP A 41 -28.75 -22.27 -2.56
C ASP A 41 -28.84 -23.53 -3.44
N GLU A 42 -28.86 -24.71 -2.80
CA GLU A 42 -29.04 -26.00 -3.48
C GLU A 42 -30.34 -26.08 -4.31
N PHE A 43 -31.29 -25.17 -4.08
CA PHE A 43 -32.56 -25.07 -4.79
C PHE A 43 -32.57 -23.95 -5.85
N GLY A 44 -31.43 -23.33 -6.15
CA GLY A 44 -31.30 -22.28 -7.16
C GLY A 44 -31.91 -20.93 -6.77
N ARG A 45 -32.15 -20.68 -5.48
CA ARG A 45 -32.70 -19.43 -4.95
C ARG A 45 -31.58 -18.50 -4.51
N HIS A 46 -31.75 -17.21 -4.78
CA HIS A 46 -30.82 -16.17 -4.32
C HIS A 46 -30.89 -16.03 -2.80
N THR A 47 -29.81 -16.40 -2.11
CA THR A 47 -29.72 -16.36 -0.65
C THR A 47 -28.96 -15.12 -0.16
N LYS A 48 -27.91 -14.72 -0.88
CA LYS A 48 -27.14 -13.51 -0.59
C LYS A 48 -26.89 -12.69 -1.86
N LYS A 49 -26.86 -11.37 -1.70
CA LYS A 49 -26.55 -10.41 -2.77
C LYS A 49 -25.42 -9.50 -2.31
N TYR A 50 -24.36 -9.46 -3.09
CA TYR A 50 -23.18 -8.65 -2.80
C TYR A 50 -23.23 -7.33 -3.58
N TYR A 51 -22.71 -6.28 -2.95
CA TYR A 51 -22.65 -4.94 -3.53
C TYR A 51 -21.24 -4.38 -3.38
N GLU A 52 -20.78 -3.70 -4.41
CA GLU A 52 -19.54 -2.92 -4.40
C GLU A 52 -19.80 -1.46 -4.76
N CYS A 53 -18.91 -0.59 -4.31
CA CYS A 53 -18.94 0.83 -4.66
C CYS A 53 -17.90 1.07 -5.75
N VAL A 54 -18.37 1.41 -6.96
CA VAL A 54 -17.49 1.68 -8.11
C VAL A 54 -17.53 3.17 -8.43
N TYR A 55 -16.37 3.73 -8.74
CA TYR A 55 -16.23 5.10 -9.22
C TYR A 55 -16.15 5.11 -10.75
N GLU A 56 -17.07 5.82 -11.39
CA GLU A 56 -16.97 6.14 -12.83
C GLU A 56 -15.74 7.03 -13.08
N ASP A 57 -15.01 6.76 -14.17
CA ASP A 57 -13.83 7.54 -14.59
C ASP A 57 -12.76 7.76 -13.50
N SER A 58 -12.57 6.78 -12.61
CA SER A 58 -11.57 6.85 -11.53
C SER A 58 -10.13 6.56 -11.97
N TYR A 59 -9.93 5.96 -13.15
CA TYR A 59 -8.63 5.58 -13.69
C TYR A 59 -7.57 6.69 -13.68
N PRO A 60 -7.81 7.94 -14.15
CA PRO A 60 -6.79 8.98 -14.14
C PRO A 60 -6.33 9.38 -12.72
N TYR A 61 -7.26 9.40 -11.76
CA TYR A 61 -6.95 9.72 -10.36
C TYR A 61 -6.13 8.61 -9.72
N LEU A 62 -6.59 7.36 -9.85
CA LEU A 62 -5.90 6.19 -9.30
C LEU A 62 -4.52 6.01 -9.93
N PHE A 63 -4.40 6.16 -11.25
CA PHE A 63 -3.13 6.06 -11.95
C PHE A 63 -2.12 7.09 -11.43
N THR A 64 -2.53 8.34 -11.25
CA THR A 64 -1.65 9.40 -10.77
C THR A 64 -1.20 9.15 -9.33
N ILE A 65 -2.12 8.77 -8.45
CA ILE A 65 -1.81 8.43 -7.05
C ILE A 65 -0.83 7.25 -6.99
N THR A 66 -1.09 6.19 -7.75
CA THR A 66 -0.20 5.02 -7.81
C THR A 66 1.17 5.40 -8.36
N ALA A 67 1.25 6.18 -9.44
CA ALA A 67 2.51 6.60 -10.03
C ALA A 67 3.36 7.41 -9.04
N VAL A 68 2.76 8.38 -8.34
CA VAL A 68 3.44 9.18 -7.32
C VAL A 68 3.94 8.28 -6.18
N ASN A 69 3.09 7.42 -5.61
CA ASN A 69 3.50 6.55 -4.50
C ASN A 69 4.60 5.56 -4.89
N VAL A 70 4.51 4.95 -6.08
CA VAL A 70 5.54 4.04 -6.59
C VAL A 70 6.86 4.78 -6.79
N SER A 71 6.83 5.97 -7.38
CA SER A 71 8.05 6.78 -7.57
C SER A 71 8.70 7.13 -6.23
N MET A 72 7.91 7.43 -5.19
CA MET A 72 8.41 7.70 -3.84
C MET A 72 9.09 6.48 -3.22
N VAL A 73 8.51 5.28 -3.38
CA VAL A 73 9.13 4.03 -2.90
C VAL A 73 10.46 3.77 -3.60
N PHE A 74 10.54 3.98 -4.92
CA PHE A 74 11.80 3.83 -5.66
C PHE A 74 12.85 4.85 -5.21
N LEU A 75 12.47 6.11 -5.01
CA LEU A 75 13.38 7.13 -4.47
C LEU A 75 13.88 6.76 -3.08
N ALA A 76 13.00 6.26 -2.20
CA ALA A 76 13.37 5.80 -0.86
C ALA A 76 14.36 4.61 -0.92
N LEU A 77 14.16 3.66 -1.83
CA LEU A 77 15.09 2.55 -2.04
C LEU A 77 16.45 3.02 -2.55
N ILE A 78 16.49 4.00 -3.48
CA ILE A 78 17.75 4.59 -3.98
C ILE A 78 18.49 5.29 -2.85
N GLN A 79 17.79 6.07 -2.02
CA GLN A 79 18.38 6.76 -0.88
C GLN A 79 18.91 5.74 0.16
N ALA A 80 18.14 4.70 0.46
CA ALA A 80 18.55 3.64 1.37
C ALA A 80 19.78 2.88 0.83
N TRP A 81 19.85 2.63 -0.47
CA TRP A 81 21.01 2.00 -1.11
C TRP A 81 22.27 2.87 -1.00
N ARG A 82 22.15 4.19 -1.25
CA ARG A 82 23.26 5.13 -1.10
C ARG A 82 23.71 5.26 0.36
N ALA A 83 22.77 5.20 1.31
CA ALA A 83 23.05 5.30 2.73
C ALA A 83 23.62 4.03 3.36
N ARG A 84 23.69 2.91 2.62
CA ARG A 84 24.20 1.62 3.12
C ARG A 84 25.65 1.67 3.57
N ASN A 85 26.47 2.52 2.95
CA ASN A 85 27.90 2.62 3.23
C ASN A 85 28.24 3.68 4.29
N LEU A 86 27.26 4.45 4.76
CA LEU A 86 27.44 5.36 5.89
C LEU A 86 27.39 4.54 7.17
N SER A 87 28.54 4.37 7.82
CA SER A 87 28.64 3.72 9.13
C SER A 87 28.06 4.64 10.20
N THR A 88 26.73 4.69 10.30
CA THR A 88 26.07 5.24 11.47
C THR A 88 26.04 4.17 12.56
N GLU A 89 26.22 4.59 13.81
CA GLU A 89 26.26 3.74 15.02
C GLU A 89 25.03 2.82 15.14
N PHE A 90 23.94 3.12 14.43
CA PHE A 90 22.65 2.45 14.58
C PHE A 90 22.24 1.49 13.44
N ALA A 91 23.03 1.31 12.37
CA ALA A 91 22.71 0.39 11.25
C ALA A 91 21.23 0.38 10.77
N GLU A 92 20.51 1.47 11.04
CA GLU A 92 19.04 1.53 11.02
C GLU A 92 18.54 1.52 9.57
N SER A 93 19.36 2.08 8.67
CA SER A 93 19.15 2.09 7.23
C SER A 93 19.01 0.67 6.64
N ARG A 94 19.68 -0.35 7.21
CA ARG A 94 19.59 -1.73 6.74
C ARG A 94 18.21 -2.34 7.04
N TYR A 95 17.68 -2.09 8.23
CA TYR A 95 16.37 -2.59 8.63
C TYR A 95 15.24 -1.87 7.88
N ILE A 96 15.38 -0.56 7.64
CA ILE A 96 14.45 0.23 6.83
C ILE A 96 14.45 -0.27 5.37
N ALA A 97 15.64 -0.48 4.78
CA ALA A 97 15.76 -1.02 3.43
C ALA A 97 15.14 -2.43 3.30
N GLY A 98 15.36 -3.29 4.30
CA GLY A 98 14.76 -4.63 4.35
C GLY A 98 13.23 -4.59 4.45
N SER A 99 12.71 -3.74 5.33
CA SER A 99 11.26 -3.49 5.48
C SER A 99 10.62 -3.01 4.16
N LEU A 100 11.20 -1.99 3.53
CA LEU A 100 10.74 -1.47 2.24
C LEU A 100 10.80 -2.55 1.14
N GLY A 101 11.84 -3.36 1.11
CA GLY A 101 11.98 -4.47 0.16
C GLY A 101 10.85 -5.50 0.30
N ILE A 102 10.52 -5.89 1.54
CA ILE A 102 9.39 -6.79 1.82
C ILE A 102 8.08 -6.15 1.36
N CYS A 103 7.86 -4.86 1.64
CA CYS A 103 6.65 -4.16 1.19
C CYS A 103 6.50 -4.19 -0.34
N VAL A 104 7.57 -3.98 -1.09
CA VAL A 104 7.53 -4.03 -2.57
C VAL A 104 7.21 -5.44 -3.08
N ILE A 105 7.83 -6.47 -2.50
CA ILE A 105 7.59 -7.86 -2.89
C ILE A 105 6.12 -8.23 -2.64
N VAL A 106 5.62 -7.95 -1.43
CA VAL A 106 4.23 -8.24 -1.05
C VAL A 106 3.26 -7.47 -1.94
N ALA A 107 3.48 -6.17 -2.18
CA ALA A 107 2.62 -5.37 -3.04
C ALA A 107 2.59 -5.88 -4.50
N THR A 108 3.73 -6.34 -5.02
CA THR A 108 3.82 -6.88 -6.39
C THR A 108 3.08 -8.21 -6.52
N LEU A 109 3.16 -9.08 -5.50
CA LEU A 109 2.43 -10.35 -5.46
C LEU A 109 0.92 -10.17 -5.23
N ALA A 110 0.52 -9.11 -4.54
CA ALA A 110 -0.88 -8.81 -4.25
C ALA A 110 -1.73 -8.57 -5.49
N ILE A 111 -1.17 -7.85 -6.47
CA ILE A 111 -1.88 -7.44 -7.70
C ILE A 111 -2.46 -8.65 -8.46
N PRO A 112 -1.67 -9.69 -8.83
CA PRO A 112 -2.23 -10.85 -9.52
C PRO A 112 -3.18 -11.66 -8.65
N ILE A 113 -2.93 -11.76 -7.34
CA ILE A 113 -3.79 -12.50 -6.41
C ILE A 113 -5.19 -11.86 -6.38
N LEU A 114 -5.28 -10.54 -6.20
CA LEU A 114 -6.54 -9.83 -6.18
C LEU A 114 -7.26 -9.94 -7.54
N LYS A 115 -6.53 -9.84 -8.65
CA LYS A 115 -7.12 -9.99 -9.99
C LYS A 115 -7.77 -11.36 -10.22
N ILE A 116 -7.24 -12.42 -9.63
CA ILE A 116 -7.78 -13.79 -9.76
C ILE A 116 -9.01 -13.98 -8.85
N VAL A 117 -9.00 -13.38 -7.66
CA VAL A 117 -10.02 -13.67 -6.63
C VAL A 117 -11.24 -12.74 -6.71
N SER A 118 -11.05 -11.48 -7.11
CA SER A 118 -12.11 -10.45 -7.10
C SER A 118 -13.36 -10.79 -7.93
N GLY A 119 -13.29 -11.73 -8.87
CA GLY A 119 -14.45 -12.15 -9.68
C GLY A 119 -15.20 -13.39 -9.18
N ASN A 120 -14.65 -14.13 -8.20
CA ASN A 120 -15.18 -15.46 -7.83
C ASN A 120 -15.81 -15.48 -6.44
N ASP A 121 -15.18 -14.83 -5.46
CA ASP A 121 -15.60 -14.88 -4.07
C ASP A 121 -15.26 -13.57 -3.32
N PRO A 122 -16.27 -12.79 -2.90
CA PRO A 122 -16.07 -11.54 -2.16
C PRO A 122 -15.50 -11.77 -0.75
N ASP A 123 -15.83 -12.88 -0.09
CA ASP A 123 -15.35 -13.19 1.26
C ASP A 123 -13.86 -13.52 1.21
N ALA A 124 -13.43 -14.29 0.21
CA ALA A 124 -12.01 -14.56 -0.06
C ALA A 124 -11.24 -13.26 -0.38
N THR A 125 -11.84 -12.36 -1.16
CA THR A 125 -11.23 -11.06 -1.48
C THR A 125 -10.98 -10.23 -0.22
N MET A 126 -11.97 -10.13 0.67
CA MET A 126 -11.80 -9.39 1.94
C MET A 126 -10.72 -10.00 2.83
N PHE A 127 -10.71 -11.33 2.96
CA PHE A 127 -9.70 -12.03 3.76
C PHE A 127 -8.27 -11.75 3.29
N ILE A 128 -8.04 -11.77 1.97
CA ILE A 128 -6.74 -11.50 1.38
C ILE A 128 -6.30 -10.05 1.62
N VAL A 129 -7.19 -9.08 1.40
CA VAL A 129 -6.89 -7.65 1.61
C VAL A 129 -6.52 -7.38 3.06
N ILE A 130 -7.27 -7.91 4.02
CA ILE A 130 -7.00 -7.73 5.46
C ILE A 130 -5.66 -8.36 5.83
N SER A 131 -5.42 -9.59 5.38
CA SER A 131 -4.18 -10.31 5.65
C SER A 131 -2.96 -9.58 5.07
N LEU A 132 -3.11 -8.99 3.88
CA LEU A 132 -2.06 -8.19 3.25
C LEU A 132 -1.74 -6.92 4.04
N ILE A 133 -2.76 -6.16 4.47
CA ILE A 133 -2.56 -4.96 5.28
C ILE A 133 -1.88 -5.33 6.60
N PHE A 134 -2.30 -6.43 7.23
CA PHE A 134 -1.71 -6.92 8.46
C PHE A 134 -0.23 -7.28 8.29
N ILE A 135 0.13 -8.05 7.25
CA ILE A 135 1.52 -8.43 6.98
C ILE A 135 2.39 -7.20 6.70
N LEU A 136 1.91 -6.25 5.90
CA LEU A 136 2.64 -5.02 5.61
C LEU A 136 2.87 -4.20 6.89
N ALA A 137 1.83 -3.96 7.69
CA ALA A 137 1.94 -3.17 8.92
C ALA A 137 2.78 -3.88 10.00
N ALA A 138 2.61 -5.20 10.16
CA ALA A 138 3.36 -6.00 11.11
C ALA A 138 4.84 -6.06 10.73
N SER A 139 5.16 -6.32 9.46
CA SER A 139 6.55 -6.34 9.00
C SER A 139 7.23 -4.99 9.20
N THR A 140 6.60 -3.87 8.80
CA THR A 140 7.21 -2.55 8.99
C THR A 140 7.44 -2.22 10.46
N SER A 141 6.45 -2.51 11.32
CA SER A 141 6.53 -2.23 12.76
C SER A 141 7.59 -3.09 13.45
N CYS A 142 7.63 -4.39 13.13
CA CYS A 142 8.60 -5.33 13.67
C CYS A 142 10.03 -4.94 13.27
N PHE A 143 10.29 -4.66 12.00
CA PHE A 143 11.64 -4.30 11.53
C PHE A 143 12.15 -2.99 12.14
N ILE A 144 11.27 -2.04 12.50
CA ILE A 144 11.65 -0.77 13.10
C ILE A 144 11.79 -0.87 14.63
N PHE A 145 10.83 -1.50 15.32
CA PHE A 145 10.79 -1.50 16.78
C PHE A 145 11.64 -2.61 17.43
N ILE A 146 11.72 -3.80 16.83
CA ILE A 146 12.49 -4.93 17.39
C ILE A 146 13.96 -4.57 17.68
N PRO A 147 14.73 -3.98 16.74
CA PRO A 147 16.14 -3.67 17.04
C PRO A 147 16.29 -2.65 18.17
N LYS A 148 15.33 -1.71 18.32
CA LYS A 148 15.34 -0.70 19.38
C LYS A 148 15.06 -1.30 20.74
N VAL A 149 14.08 -2.20 20.83
CA VAL A 149 13.74 -2.89 22.09
C VAL A 149 14.86 -3.83 22.52
N MET A 150 15.46 -4.59 21.60
CA MET A 150 16.58 -5.48 21.94
C MET A 150 17.83 -4.71 22.39
N PHE A 151 18.10 -3.55 21.80
CA PHE A 151 19.20 -2.69 22.24
C PHE A 151 18.93 -2.16 23.65
N PHE A 152 17.73 -1.63 23.91
CA PHE A 152 17.34 -1.11 25.22
C PHE A 152 17.33 -2.16 26.35
N LEU A 153 16.98 -3.42 26.04
CA LEU A 153 16.96 -4.51 27.04
C LEU A 153 18.35 -5.12 27.32
N ARG A 154 19.36 -4.80 26.50
CA ARG A 154 20.72 -5.32 26.65
C ARG A 154 21.60 -4.43 27.53
N ASP A 155 21.23 -3.15 27.67
CA ASP A 155 21.80 -2.18 28.62
C ASP A 155 21.07 -2.25 29.98
#